data_AF-A0A076PV45-F1
#
_entry.id   AF-A0A076PV45-F1
#
_cell.length_a   1.000
_cell.length_b   1.000
_cell.length_c   1.000
_cell.angle_alpha   90.00
_cell.angle_beta   90.00
_cell.angle_gamma   90.00
#
_symmetry.space_group_name_H-M   'P 1'
#
loop_
_entity.id
_entity.type
_entity.pdbx_description
1 polymer ?
#
loop_
_entity_poly.entity_id
_entity_poly.type
_entity_poly.pdbx_seq_one_letter_code
_entity_poly.pdbx_strand_id
1 'polypeptide(L)'
;MPQGVNASKYGVFGEKIKTNAYKSKSLMNYQGIVDHLQEAISSLSAVYVFGSQVTGHATADSDLDIALLMDEGLPAEALWELSSTLANLVKCDVDLLDLRAASTVMQYRIITTGTRLWSKDSQAALYESFILSQKTALDEARADLLKDIQTTGTVYGR
;
A
#
# COMPACT_ATOMS: atom_id res chain seq x y z
N MET A 1 53.94 -12.88 0.30
CA MET A 1 52.61 -12.31 0.61
C MET A 1 51.88 -12.15 -0.72
N PRO A 2 50.61 -12.61 -0.83
CA PRO A 2 49.99 -13.11 -2.06
C PRO A 2 49.34 -12.02 -2.92
N GLN A 3 48.71 -12.44 -4.04
CA GLN A 3 47.65 -11.83 -4.89
C GLN A 3 48.08 -11.92 -6.38
N GLY A 4 47.35 -12.47 -7.34
CA GLY A 4 45.98 -12.98 -7.38
C GLY A 4 45.78 -13.80 -8.66
N VAL A 5 44.79 -14.68 -8.61
CA VAL A 5 44.55 -15.79 -9.54
C VAL A 5 43.77 -15.34 -10.78
N ASN A 6 44.12 -15.97 -11.89
CA ASN A 6 43.56 -15.92 -13.24
C ASN A 6 42.03 -16.19 -13.29
N ALA A 7 41.27 -15.26 -13.87
CA ALA A 7 39.86 -15.44 -14.19
C ALA A 7 39.68 -16.04 -15.59
N SER A 8 39.80 -17.36 -15.69
CA SER A 8 39.31 -18.14 -16.84
C SER A 8 38.86 -19.53 -16.37
N LYS A 9 37.61 -19.57 -15.89
CA LYS A 9 36.79 -20.74 -15.53
C LYS A 9 35.41 -20.11 -15.32
N TYR A 10 34.36 -20.33 -16.10
CA TYR A 10 33.64 -21.59 -16.31
C TYR A 10 32.85 -21.51 -17.63
N GLY A 11 32.86 -22.61 -18.38
CA GLY A 11 31.96 -22.80 -19.52
C GLY A 11 30.55 -23.21 -19.10
N VAL A 12 29.59 -22.77 -19.92
CA VAL A 12 28.39 -23.47 -20.41
C VAL A 12 27.61 -24.35 -19.42
N PHE A 13 26.44 -23.85 -18.98
CA PHE A 13 25.23 -24.66 -18.82
C PHE A 13 24.06 -23.90 -19.43
N GLY A 14 23.66 -24.31 -20.64
CA GLY A 14 22.30 -24.10 -21.07
C GLY A 14 21.42 -25.08 -20.31
N GLU A 15 20.29 -24.60 -19.79
CA GLU A 15 19.00 -25.27 -19.99
C GLU A 15 17.85 -24.45 -19.39
N LYS A 16 16.81 -24.33 -20.22
CA LYS A 16 15.40 -24.08 -19.86
C LYS A 16 15.05 -22.65 -19.48
N ILE A 17 14.85 -21.88 -20.55
CA ILE A 17 13.59 -21.15 -20.79
C ILE A 17 12.44 -21.89 -20.08
N LYS A 18 12.05 -21.44 -18.89
CA LYS A 18 10.71 -21.69 -18.34
C LYS A 18 9.82 -20.55 -18.78
N THR A 19 9.42 -20.61 -20.05
CA THR A 19 8.14 -20.05 -20.47
C THR A 19 7.02 -20.81 -19.77
N ASN A 20 5.89 -20.11 -19.60
CA ASN A 20 4.57 -20.63 -19.20
C ASN A 20 4.27 -20.83 -17.70
N ALA A 21 4.00 -19.69 -17.04
CA ALA A 21 2.92 -19.57 -16.04
C ALA A 21 2.40 -18.12 -15.85
N TYR A 22 3.03 -17.10 -16.44
CA TYR A 22 2.69 -15.68 -16.18
C TYR A 22 1.72 -15.04 -17.18
N LYS A 23 1.26 -15.77 -18.19
CA LYS A 23 0.23 -15.29 -19.14
C LYS A 23 -1.16 -15.62 -18.61
N SER A 24 -1.66 -14.76 -17.72
CA SER A 24 -3.07 -14.39 -17.49
C SER A 24 -3.30 -13.95 -16.03
N LYS A 25 -2.46 -13.05 -15.51
CA LYS A 25 -2.87 -12.13 -14.46
C LYS A 25 -2.98 -10.78 -15.16
N SER A 26 -4.15 -10.18 -15.20
CA SER A 26 -4.30 -8.80 -15.68
C SER A 26 -3.25 -7.97 -14.94
N LEU A 27 -2.25 -7.44 -15.64
CA LEU A 27 -1.31 -6.48 -15.05
C LEU A 27 -2.13 -5.21 -14.87
N MET A 28 -2.63 -5.02 -13.65
CA MET A 28 -3.38 -3.84 -13.28
C MET A 28 -2.60 -2.59 -13.69
N ASN A 29 -3.26 -1.69 -14.44
CA ASN A 29 -2.61 -0.51 -14.99
C ASN A 29 -2.47 0.59 -13.91
N TYR A 30 -1.52 0.39 -12.99
CA TYR A 30 -1.26 1.36 -11.92
C TYR A 30 -0.86 2.74 -12.43
N GLN A 31 -0.19 2.82 -13.59
CA GLN A 31 0.17 4.11 -14.17
C GLN A 31 -1.08 4.90 -14.58
N GLY A 32 -2.02 4.26 -15.27
CA GLY A 32 -3.28 4.92 -15.66
C GLY A 32 -4.12 5.38 -14.46
N ILE A 33 -4.08 4.64 -13.36
CA ILE A 33 -4.71 5.06 -12.09
C ILE A 33 -4.04 6.32 -11.55
N VAL A 34 -2.70 6.31 -11.45
CA VAL A 34 -1.92 7.43 -10.92
C VAL A 34 -2.10 8.68 -11.77
N ASP A 35 -2.07 8.56 -13.10
CA ASP A 35 -2.26 9.69 -14.02
C ASP A 35 -3.65 10.32 -13.84
N HIS A 36 -4.70 9.48 -13.79
CA HIS A 36 -6.07 9.95 -13.59
C HIS A 36 -6.25 10.66 -12.23
N LEU A 37 -5.63 10.12 -11.17
CA LEU A 37 -5.65 10.74 -9.84
C LEU A 37 -4.92 12.09 -9.80
N GLN A 38 -3.78 12.21 -10.49
CA GLN A 38 -3.05 13.49 -10.58
C GLN A 38 -3.82 14.55 -11.35
N GLU A 39 -4.54 14.16 -12.41
CA GLU A 39 -5.41 15.06 -13.16
C GLU A 39 -6.63 15.51 -12.34
N ALA A 40 -7.22 14.60 -11.56
CA ALA A 40 -8.42 14.88 -10.78
C ALA A 40 -8.16 15.65 -9.48
N ILE A 41 -6.97 15.51 -8.88
CA ILE A 41 -6.69 15.99 -7.52
C ILE A 41 -5.42 16.86 -7.51
N SER A 42 -5.59 18.19 -7.52
CA SER A 42 -4.47 19.14 -7.48
C SER A 42 -3.67 19.11 -6.18
N SER A 43 -4.29 18.71 -5.07
CA SER A 43 -3.68 18.61 -3.74
C SER A 43 -3.01 17.25 -3.48
N LEU A 44 -2.92 16.37 -4.49
CA LEU A 44 -2.39 15.02 -4.32
C LEU A 44 -0.88 15.03 -4.05
N SER A 45 -0.50 14.37 -2.96
CA SER A 45 0.87 14.31 -2.46
C SER A 45 1.45 12.89 -2.54
N ALA A 46 0.64 11.84 -2.39
CA ALA A 46 1.04 10.46 -2.66
C ALA A 46 -0.15 9.52 -2.91
N VAL A 47 0.13 8.41 -3.59
CA VAL A 47 -0.83 7.32 -3.87
C VAL A 47 -0.24 6.01 -3.37
N TYR A 48 -1.02 5.26 -2.60
CA TYR A 48 -0.67 3.95 -2.10
C TYR A 48 -1.72 2.95 -2.54
N VAL A 49 -1.28 1.75 -2.91
CA VAL A 49 -2.17 0.59 -3.03
C VAL A 49 -1.92 -0.30 -1.82
N PHE A 50 -2.95 -0.87 -1.23
CA PHE A 50 -2.81 -1.77 -0.07
C PHE A 50 -3.81 -2.94 -0.14
N GLY A 51 -3.96 -3.66 0.97
CA GLY A 51 -4.97 -4.71 1.09
C GLY A 51 -4.64 -5.99 0.33
N SER A 52 -5.70 -6.70 -0.06
CA SER A 52 -5.59 -8.10 -0.52
C SER A 52 -4.83 -8.22 -1.85
N GLN A 53 -4.97 -7.23 -2.74
CA GLN A 53 -4.31 -7.16 -4.05
C GLN A 53 -2.77 -7.07 -3.95
N VAL A 54 -2.27 -6.43 -2.90
CA VAL A 54 -0.83 -6.22 -2.68
C VAL A 54 -0.23 -7.34 -1.84
N THR A 55 -0.97 -7.84 -0.86
CA THR A 55 -0.47 -8.85 0.10
C THR A 55 -0.48 -10.28 -0.44
N GLY A 56 -0.95 -10.50 -1.67
CA GLY A 56 -0.97 -11.82 -2.32
C GLY A 56 -2.14 -12.72 -1.92
N HIS A 57 -3.09 -12.21 -1.14
CA HIS A 57 -4.30 -12.92 -0.72
C HIS A 57 -5.53 -12.57 -1.60
N ALA A 58 -5.31 -11.89 -2.72
CA ALA A 58 -6.37 -11.49 -3.63
C ALA A 58 -7.10 -12.67 -4.24
N THR A 59 -8.42 -12.56 -4.30
CA THR A 59 -9.31 -13.44 -5.05
C THR A 59 -9.73 -12.76 -6.36
N ALA A 60 -10.50 -13.45 -7.20
CA ALA A 60 -11.03 -12.86 -8.44
C ALA A 60 -11.98 -11.67 -8.17
N ASP A 61 -12.62 -11.65 -7.00
CA ASP A 61 -13.59 -10.64 -6.59
C ASP A 61 -12.99 -9.58 -5.65
N SER A 62 -11.66 -9.59 -5.48
CA SER A 62 -10.98 -8.62 -4.61
C SER A 62 -11.02 -7.23 -5.22
N ASP A 63 -11.51 -6.29 -4.42
CA ASP A 63 -11.41 -4.85 -4.61
C ASP A 63 -9.96 -4.37 -4.66
N LEU A 64 -9.79 -3.18 -5.22
CA LEU A 64 -8.53 -2.46 -5.23
C LEU A 64 -8.55 -1.35 -4.17
N ASP A 65 -7.90 -1.62 -3.04
CA ASP A 65 -7.73 -0.64 -1.97
C ASP A 65 -6.65 0.39 -2.32
N ILE A 66 -7.02 1.68 -2.36
CA ILE A 66 -6.10 2.80 -2.63
C ILE A 66 -6.22 3.85 -1.53
N ALA A 67 -5.08 4.26 -0.99
CA ALA A 67 -4.98 5.39 -0.07
C ALA A 67 -4.38 6.61 -0.76
N LEU A 68 -4.99 7.76 -0.54
CA LEU A 68 -4.57 9.04 -1.07
C LEU A 68 -4.04 9.91 0.07
N LEU A 69 -2.79 10.35 -0.05
CA LEU A 69 -2.28 11.44 0.78
C LEU A 69 -2.49 12.73 0.02
N MET A 70 -3.33 13.61 0.57
CA MET A 70 -3.67 14.90 -0.03
C MET A 70 -3.38 16.01 0.98
N ASP A 71 -2.98 17.18 0.51
CA ASP A 71 -2.79 18.35 1.39
C ASP A 71 -4.13 18.94 1.82
N GLU A 72 -5.11 18.89 0.93
CA GLU A 72 -6.50 19.25 1.16
C GLU A 72 -7.36 18.02 0.84
N GLY A 73 -8.13 17.56 1.84
CA GLY A 73 -9.01 16.40 1.69
C GLY A 73 -10.17 16.68 0.74
N LEU A 74 -10.75 15.61 0.21
CA LEU A 74 -11.94 15.68 -0.64
C LEU A 74 -13.21 15.43 0.19
N PRO A 75 -14.35 16.04 -0.19
CA PRO A 75 -15.64 15.62 0.35
C PRO A 75 -15.92 14.16 -0.04
N ALA A 76 -16.69 13.45 0.80
CA ALA A 76 -16.95 12.02 0.62
C ALA A 76 -17.60 11.70 -0.73
N GLU A 77 -18.47 12.59 -1.23
CA GLU A 77 -19.11 12.46 -2.52
C GLU A 77 -18.10 12.49 -3.67
N ALA A 78 -17.12 13.40 -3.64
CA ALA A 78 -16.09 13.48 -4.67
C ALA A 78 -15.16 12.26 -4.65
N LEU A 79 -14.83 11.75 -3.46
CA LEU A 79 -14.04 10.53 -3.30
C LEU A 79 -14.78 9.31 -3.87
N TRP A 80 -16.08 9.23 -3.65
CA TRP A 80 -16.94 8.16 -4.17
C TRP A 80 -17.10 8.19 -5.69
N GLU A 81 -17.29 9.38 -6.28
CA GLU A 81 -17.36 9.55 -7.74
C GLU A 81 -16.03 9.15 -8.41
N LEU A 82 -14.90 9.51 -7.78
CA LEU A 82 -13.57 9.16 -8.28
C LEU A 82 -13.30 7.65 -8.16
N SER A 83 -13.71 7.03 -7.06
CA SER A 83 -13.69 5.57 -6.88
C SER A 83 -14.47 4.88 -8.00
N SER A 84 -15.71 5.33 -8.27
CA SER A 84 -16.56 4.78 -9.33
C SER A 84 -15.94 4.95 -10.72
N THR A 85 -15.29 6.08 -10.98
CA THR A 85 -14.60 6.35 -12.24
C THR A 85 -13.40 5.42 -12.44
N LEU A 86 -12.58 5.25 -11.39
CA LEU A 86 -11.45 4.33 -11.42
C LEU A 86 -11.91 2.88 -11.57
N ALA A 87 -12.98 2.46 -10.89
CA ALA A 87 -13.52 1.11 -11.02
C ALA A 87 -13.91 0.77 -12.47
N ASN A 88 -14.51 1.74 -13.17
CA ASN A 88 -14.80 1.62 -14.60
C ASN A 88 -13.54 1.53 -15.47
N LEU A 89 -12.45 2.19 -15.09
CA LEU A 89 -11.16 2.16 -15.79
C LEU A 89 -10.46 0.80 -15.62
N VAL A 90 -10.42 0.26 -14.41
CA VAL A 90 -9.66 -0.96 -14.09
C VAL A 90 -10.48 -2.25 -14.13
N LYS A 91 -11.81 -2.15 -14.30
CA LYS A 91 -12.75 -3.28 -14.36
C LYS A 91 -12.76 -4.14 -13.09
N CYS A 92 -12.54 -3.51 -11.94
CA CYS A 92 -12.74 -4.08 -10.60
C CYS A 92 -13.22 -2.96 -9.67
N ASP A 93 -13.82 -3.32 -8.54
CA ASP A 93 -14.18 -2.33 -7.52
C ASP A 93 -12.93 -1.64 -6.98
N VAL A 94 -13.05 -0.37 -6.62
CA VAL A 94 -11.93 0.47 -6.15
C VAL A 94 -12.37 1.18 -4.88
N ASP A 95 -11.72 0.88 -3.76
CA ASP A 95 -11.97 1.54 -2.49
C ASP A 95 -10.93 2.65 -2.29
N LEU A 96 -11.38 3.90 -2.36
CA LEU A 96 -10.53 5.06 -2.08
C LEU A 96 -10.69 5.48 -0.62
N LEU A 97 -9.56 5.72 0.06
CA LEU A 97 -9.56 6.37 1.36
C LEU A 97 -8.57 7.54 1.44
N ASP A 98 -8.95 8.58 2.18
CA ASP A 98 -8.05 9.64 2.61
C ASP A 98 -7.14 9.12 3.74
N LEU A 99 -5.84 9.06 3.47
CA LEU A 99 -4.84 8.58 4.43
C LEU A 99 -4.82 9.45 5.70
N ARG A 100 -5.03 10.77 5.60
CA ARG A 100 -5.01 11.67 6.76
C ARG A 100 -6.22 11.49 7.67
N ALA A 101 -7.38 11.17 7.08
CA ALA A 101 -8.63 10.95 7.82
C ALA A 101 -8.73 9.53 8.42
N ALA A 102 -7.92 8.58 7.94
CA ALA A 102 -7.91 7.21 8.42
C ALA A 102 -7.44 7.09 9.88
N SER A 103 -7.92 6.07 10.60
CA SER A 103 -7.42 5.77 11.95
C SER A 103 -5.92 5.43 11.93
N THR A 104 -5.20 5.70 13.03
CA THR A 104 -3.76 5.39 13.14
C THR A 104 -3.44 3.91 12.87
N VAL A 105 -4.33 2.99 13.24
CA VAL A 105 -4.17 1.55 12.93
C VAL A 105 -4.27 1.31 11.43
N MET A 106 -5.22 1.96 10.74
CA MET A 106 -5.37 1.85 9.29
C MET A 106 -4.19 2.51 8.55
N GLN A 107 -3.81 3.72 8.94
CA GLN A 107 -2.63 4.42 8.41
C GLN A 107 -1.38 3.54 8.49
N TYR A 108 -1.13 2.95 9.66
CA TYR A 108 0.00 2.04 9.86
C TYR A 108 -0.06 0.83 8.93
N ARG A 109 -1.23 0.20 8.76
CA ARG A 109 -1.41 -0.91 7.82
C ARG A 109 -1.08 -0.50 6.38
N ILE A 110 -1.57 0.66 5.94
CA ILE A 110 -1.35 1.17 4.58
C ILE A 110 0.15 1.31 4.31
N ILE A 111 0.90 1.97 5.20
CA ILE A 111 2.32 2.26 4.95
C ILE A 111 3.25 1.05 5.16
N THR A 112 2.83 0.03 5.92
CA THR A 112 3.66 -1.15 6.21
C THR A 112 3.36 -2.35 5.32
N THR A 113 2.12 -2.48 4.83
CA THR A 113 1.70 -3.61 3.98
C THR A 113 1.39 -3.20 2.55
N GLY A 114 1.13 -1.91 2.32
CA GLY A 114 0.89 -1.36 1.00
C GLY A 114 2.17 -1.07 0.23
N THR A 115 1.98 -0.64 -1.00
CA THR A 115 3.03 -0.16 -1.90
C THR A 115 2.71 1.27 -2.30
N ARG A 116 3.67 2.19 -2.11
CA ARG A 116 3.56 3.56 -2.62
C ARG A 116 3.76 3.55 -4.13
N LEU A 117 2.70 3.84 -4.88
CA LEU A 117 2.73 3.89 -6.34
C LEU A 117 3.35 5.19 -6.85
N TRP A 118 3.09 6.30 -6.15
CA TRP A 118 3.58 7.61 -6.51
C TRP A 118 3.68 8.53 -5.29
N SER A 119 4.59 9.51 -5.35
CA SER A 119 4.69 10.61 -4.40
C SER A 119 5.23 11.86 -5.10
N LYS A 120 4.69 13.02 -4.76
CA LYS A 120 5.11 14.32 -5.28
C LYS A 120 6.54 14.67 -4.88
N ASP A 121 6.88 14.43 -3.62
CA ASP A 121 8.17 14.77 -3.02
C ASP A 121 8.43 13.94 -1.74
N SER A 122 9.42 14.34 -0.94
CA SER A 122 9.81 13.66 0.30
C SER A 122 8.83 13.81 1.46
N GLN A 123 7.80 14.68 1.37
CA GLN A 123 6.81 14.86 2.43
C GLN A 123 6.03 13.58 2.72
N ALA A 124 5.80 12.74 1.70
CA ALA A 124 5.17 11.44 1.87
C ALA A 124 5.97 10.54 2.83
N ALA A 125 7.30 10.50 2.70
CA ALA A 125 8.18 9.72 3.57
C ALA A 125 8.27 10.29 4.99
N LEU A 126 8.21 11.62 5.14
CA LEU A 126 8.12 12.27 6.45
C LEU A 126 6.79 11.93 7.14
N TYR A 127 5.69 11.93 6.40
CA TYR A 127 4.37 11.56 6.92
C TYR A 127 4.30 10.08 7.31
N GLU A 128 4.91 9.18 6.53
CA GLU A 128 5.09 7.77 6.91
C GLU A 128 5.81 7.63 8.25
N SER A 129 6.91 8.36 8.43
CA SER A 129 7.67 8.36 9.70
C SER A 129 6.81 8.86 10.88
N PHE A 130 6.02 9.90 10.66
CA PHE A 130 5.06 10.39 11.66
C PHE A 130 4.01 9.34 12.03
N ILE A 131 3.44 8.62 11.04
CA ILE A 131 2.48 7.54 11.29
C ILE A 131 3.11 6.42 12.14
N LEU A 132 4.36 6.03 11.86
CA LEU A 132 5.07 5.03 12.64
C LEU A 132 5.21 5.47 14.10
N SER A 133 5.63 6.71 14.36
CA SER A 133 5.70 7.27 15.72
C SER A 133 4.35 7.30 16.42
N GLN A 134 3.28 7.70 15.72
CA GLN A 134 1.92 7.72 16.27
C GLN A 134 1.44 6.31 16.62
N LYS A 135 1.75 5.30 15.79
CA LYS A 135 1.41 3.91 16.09
C LYS A 135 2.14 3.41 17.33
N THR A 136 3.44 3.70 17.46
CA THR A 136 4.23 3.35 18.65
C THR A 136 3.62 3.95 19.91
N ALA A 137 3.32 5.26 19.90
CA ALA A 137 2.70 5.92 21.05
C ALA A 137 1.32 5.33 21.40
N LEU A 138 0.52 4.99 20.38
CA LEU A 138 -0.78 4.36 20.57
C LEU A 138 -0.68 2.98 21.22
N ASP A 139 0.31 2.18 20.81
CA ASP A 139 0.56 0.85 21.35
C ASP A 139 1.07 0.91 22.80
N GLU A 140 1.98 1.84 23.10
CA GLU A 140 2.47 2.08 24.45
C GLU A 140 1.34 2.48 25.40
N ALA A 141 0.48 3.43 24.98
CA ALA A 141 -0.65 3.87 25.77
C ALA A 141 -1.69 2.77 26.04
N ARG A 142 -1.74 1.73 25.20
CA ARG A 142 -2.68 0.60 25.29
C ARG A 142 -2.05 -0.68 25.84
N ALA A 143 -0.75 -0.69 26.12
CA ALA A 143 -0.02 -1.90 26.48
C ALA A 143 -0.62 -2.61 27.70
N ASP A 144 -0.92 -1.87 28.76
CA ASP A 144 -1.51 -2.42 29.98
C ASP A 144 -2.94 -2.95 29.73
N LEU A 145 -3.77 -2.19 29.00
CA LEU A 145 -5.12 -2.62 28.65
C LEU A 145 -5.12 -3.90 27.81
N LEU A 146 -4.22 -4.01 26.83
CA LEU A 146 -4.10 -5.20 25.99
C LEU A 146 -3.61 -6.41 26.78
N LYS A 147 -2.71 -6.21 27.75
CA LYS A 147 -2.24 -7.25 28.68
C LYS A 147 -3.37 -7.77 29.56
N ASP A 148 -4.21 -6.87 30.06
CA ASP A 148 -5.39 -7.25 30.86
C ASP A 148 -6.41 -8.01 30.03
N ILE A 149 -6.69 -7.59 28.79
CA ILE A 149 -7.59 -8.29 27.86
C ILE A 149 -7.05 -9.70 27.55
N GLN A 150 -5.74 -9.86 27.33
CA GLN A 150 -5.13 -11.18 27.10
C GLN A 150 -5.24 -12.11 28.32
N THR A 151 -5.15 -11.55 29.53
CA THR A 151 -5.17 -12.33 30.77
C THR A 151 -6.60 -12.69 31.20
N THR A 152 -7.57 -11.81 30.94
CA THR A 152 -8.94 -11.90 31.46
C THR A 152 -10.00 -12.23 30.41
N GLY A 153 -9.67 -12.09 29.12
CA GLY A 153 -10.58 -12.32 28.00
C GLY A 153 -11.72 -11.31 27.88
N THR A 154 -11.73 -10.22 28.65
CA THR A 154 -12.84 -9.24 28.69
C THR A 154 -12.38 -7.84 28.27
N VAL A 155 -13.14 -7.22 27.35
CA VAL A 155 -12.94 -5.82 26.92
C VAL A 155 -13.93 -4.94 27.68
N TYR A 156 -13.44 -4.13 28.62
CA TYR A 156 -14.28 -3.14 29.31
C TYR A 156 -14.34 -1.87 28.44
N GLY A 157 -15.38 -1.75 27.61
CA GLY A 157 -15.77 -0.48 27.01
C GLY A 157 -16.52 0.38 28.03
N ARG A 158 -16.09 1.62 28.24
CA ARG A 158 -16.86 2.66 28.93
C ARG A 158 -17.36 3.68 27.93
#